data_AF-A0A553ZIQ6-F1
#
_entry.id   AF-A0A553ZIQ6-F1
#
_cell.length_a   1.000
_cell.length_b   1.000
_cell.length_c   1.000
_cell.angle_alpha   90.00
_cell.angle_beta   90.00
_cell.angle_gamma   90.00
#
_symmetry.space_group_name_H-M   'P 1'
#
loop_
_entity.id
_entity.type
_entity.pdbx_description
1 polymer ?
#
loop_
_entity_poly.entity_id
_entity_poly.type
_entity_poly.pdbx_seq_one_letter_code
_entity_poly.pdbx_strand_id
1 'polypeptide(L)'
;MPSPRSELAVWSWESRHNAFPATGPLWLSPVLWSQELFEECEDPAEAVHDYLTMIKTDFPMAREVPLSWQVANFGERAPFQQHDGDVDGMRIINGSFAGDDFLHYFTWPESPTTGERVDWYRLPVRPERGAQMWEAFDWLPLPLQRTVSVDVLGLLVRRARSTTASVPEPRATEKQVTYLASLLRKTGDQVDPEVLAALSKSEARQRISALVDQRQP
;
A
#
# COMPACT_ATOMS: atom_id res chain seq x y z
N MET A 1 12.28 -30.51 -13.13
CA MET A 1 12.13 -29.30 -12.30
C MET A 1 12.40 -28.09 -13.18
N PRO A 2 11.40 -27.30 -13.59
CA PRO A 2 11.63 -26.08 -14.35
C PRO A 2 11.97 -24.90 -13.43
N SER A 3 12.88 -24.06 -13.91
CA SER A 3 13.58 -22.97 -13.20
C SER A 3 12.69 -21.74 -12.92
N PRO A 4 12.94 -20.98 -11.84
CA PRO A 4 12.15 -19.82 -11.44
C PRO A 4 12.67 -18.56 -12.15
N ARG A 5 12.38 -18.45 -13.44
CA ARG A 5 12.37 -17.16 -14.12
C ARG A 5 11.07 -17.09 -14.90
N SER A 6 10.01 -16.76 -14.16
CA SER A 6 8.74 -16.32 -14.70
C SER A 6 8.98 -14.99 -15.43
N GLU A 7 9.57 -15.05 -16.63
CA GLU A 7 9.22 -14.08 -17.65
C GLU A 7 7.70 -14.03 -17.65
N LEU A 8 7.16 -12.84 -17.38
CA LEU A 8 5.71 -12.66 -17.35
C LEU A 8 5.22 -13.03 -18.75
N ALA A 9 4.68 -14.25 -18.87
CA ALA A 9 4.14 -14.73 -20.12
C ALA A 9 3.13 -13.68 -20.62
N VAL A 10 3.16 -13.43 -21.92
CA VAL A 10 2.23 -12.51 -22.54
C VAL A 10 0.91 -13.25 -22.69
N TRP A 11 -0.14 -12.73 -22.07
CA TRP A 11 -1.50 -13.26 -22.14
C TRP A 11 -2.38 -12.29 -22.91
N SER A 12 -3.44 -12.80 -23.54
CA SER A 12 -4.56 -12.01 -24.03
C SER A 12 -5.75 -12.18 -23.10
N TRP A 13 -6.39 -11.09 -22.70
CA TRP A 13 -7.60 -11.11 -21.88
C TRP A 13 -8.51 -9.94 -22.22
N GLU A 14 -9.74 -9.99 -21.76
CA GLU A 14 -10.75 -8.97 -22.03
C GLU A 14 -11.54 -8.70 -20.75
N SER A 15 -11.76 -7.43 -20.44
CA SER A 15 -12.79 -7.03 -19.49
C SER A 15 -14.15 -7.12 -20.17
N ARG A 16 -15.07 -7.86 -19.55
CA ARG A 16 -16.44 -8.02 -20.05
C ARG A 16 -17.22 -6.70 -20.02
N HIS A 17 -16.76 -5.72 -19.23
CA HIS A 17 -17.40 -4.40 -19.13
C HIS A 17 -16.98 -3.46 -20.26
N ASN A 18 -15.68 -3.38 -20.55
CA ASN A 18 -15.19 -2.42 -21.54
C ASN A 18 -14.95 -3.02 -22.92
N ALA A 19 -15.03 -4.35 -23.05
CA ALA A 19 -14.80 -5.10 -24.30
C ALA A 19 -13.46 -4.75 -25.01
N PHE A 20 -12.49 -4.21 -24.27
CA PHE A 20 -11.16 -3.91 -24.80
C PHE A 20 -10.25 -5.13 -24.62
N PRO A 21 -9.78 -5.77 -25.70
CA PRO A 21 -8.78 -6.80 -25.58
C PRO A 21 -7.46 -6.17 -25.12
N ALA A 22 -6.88 -6.71 -24.07
CA ALA A 22 -5.52 -6.41 -23.65
C ALA A 22 -4.59 -7.56 -24.00
N THR A 23 -3.32 -7.23 -24.23
CA THR A 23 -2.26 -8.21 -24.41
C THR A 23 -1.02 -7.73 -23.69
N GLY A 24 -0.45 -8.57 -22.84
CA GLY A 24 0.71 -8.16 -22.05
C GLY A 24 1.05 -9.12 -20.91
N PRO A 25 2.02 -8.76 -20.09
CA PRO A 25 2.29 -9.47 -18.86
C PRO A 25 1.10 -9.37 -17.90
N LEU A 26 0.78 -10.47 -17.22
CA LEU A 26 -0.41 -10.57 -16.38
C LEU A 26 -0.05 -10.89 -14.93
N TRP A 27 -0.58 -10.08 -14.01
CA TRP A 27 -0.54 -10.30 -12.57
C TRP A 27 -1.77 -9.71 -11.90
N LEU A 28 -2.01 -10.13 -10.66
CA LEU A 28 -3.09 -9.63 -9.81
C LEU A 28 -2.54 -8.63 -8.81
N SER A 29 -3.14 -7.46 -8.71
CA SER A 29 -2.82 -6.47 -7.68
C SER A 29 -3.93 -6.43 -6.64
N PRO A 30 -3.65 -6.78 -5.37
CA PRO A 30 -4.64 -6.68 -4.32
C PRO A 30 -4.86 -5.21 -3.97
N VAL A 31 -6.10 -4.87 -3.66
CA VAL A 31 -6.50 -3.51 -3.29
C VAL A 31 -7.37 -3.55 -2.04
N LEU A 32 -6.89 -2.94 -0.97
CA LEU A 32 -7.66 -2.77 0.27
C LEU A 32 -8.74 -1.70 0.08
N TRP A 33 -9.83 -1.82 0.84
CA TRP A 33 -10.83 -0.76 0.90
C TRP A 33 -10.18 0.53 1.44
N SER A 34 -10.48 1.68 0.83
CA SER A 34 -9.86 2.98 1.15
C SER A 34 -8.34 3.05 0.93
N GLN A 35 -7.80 2.22 0.02
CA GLN A 35 -6.36 2.21 -0.25
C GLN A 35 -5.80 3.56 -0.73
N GLU A 36 -6.64 4.39 -1.34
CA GLU A 36 -6.26 5.74 -1.77
C GLU A 36 -5.73 6.59 -0.61
N LEU A 37 -6.20 6.35 0.62
CA LEU A 37 -5.73 7.05 1.82
C LEU A 37 -4.25 6.78 2.14
N PHE A 38 -3.67 5.73 1.55
CA PHE A 38 -2.29 5.30 1.82
C PHE A 38 -1.33 5.63 0.69
N GLU A 39 -1.82 6.09 -0.46
CA GLU A 39 -0.95 6.44 -1.60
C GLU A 39 -0.04 7.64 -1.27
N GLU A 40 -0.44 8.48 -0.31
CA GLU A 40 0.29 9.69 0.11
C GLU A 40 1.04 9.54 1.45
N CYS A 41 0.98 8.38 2.10
CA CYS A 41 1.56 8.22 3.43
C CYS A 41 3.07 7.94 3.38
N GLU A 42 3.88 8.75 4.07
CA GLU A 42 5.34 8.56 4.16
C GLU A 42 5.74 7.35 5.01
N ASP A 43 4.91 6.97 6.00
CA ASP A 43 5.13 5.80 6.87
C ASP A 43 4.04 4.75 6.64
N PRO A 44 4.35 3.67 5.90
CA PRO A 44 3.40 2.60 5.66
C PRO A 44 2.84 1.96 6.94
N ALA A 45 3.59 1.94 8.04
CA ALA A 45 3.09 1.39 9.30
C ALA A 45 2.05 2.30 9.98
N GLU A 46 2.18 3.62 9.81
CA GLU A 46 1.21 4.62 10.28
C GLU A 46 -0.07 4.54 9.45
N ALA A 47 0.05 4.54 8.11
CA ALA A 47 -1.08 4.36 7.19
C ALA A 47 -1.98 3.17 7.58
N VAL A 48 -1.37 2.01 7.88
CA VAL A 48 -2.13 0.82 8.27
C VAL A 48 -2.70 0.97 9.67
N HIS A 49 -1.98 1.60 10.59
CA HIS A 49 -2.50 1.85 11.92
C HIS A 49 -3.78 2.70 11.85
N ASP A 50 -3.77 3.75 11.02
CA ASP A 50 -4.91 4.62 10.77
C ASP A 50 -6.03 3.84 10.10
N TYR A 51 -5.71 2.98 9.13
CA TYR A 51 -6.69 2.09 8.50
C TYR A 51 -7.41 1.20 9.51
N LEU A 52 -6.65 0.55 10.38
CA LEU A 52 -7.21 -0.32 11.41
C LEU A 52 -8.00 0.45 12.44
N THR A 53 -7.59 1.69 12.75
CA THR A 53 -8.31 2.57 13.65
C THR A 53 -9.65 2.98 13.03
N MET A 54 -9.66 3.36 11.75
CA MET A 54 -10.87 3.63 10.98
C MET A 54 -11.80 2.41 10.97
N ILE A 55 -11.31 1.22 10.59
CA ILE A 55 -12.13 -0.01 10.58
C ILE A 55 -12.75 -0.29 11.95
N LYS A 56 -11.97 -0.17 13.03
CA LYS A 56 -12.46 -0.42 14.39
C LYS A 56 -13.44 0.63 14.89
N THR A 57 -13.32 1.86 14.40
CA THR A 57 -14.18 2.99 14.78
C THR A 57 -15.51 2.91 14.03
N ASP A 58 -15.44 2.73 12.72
CA ASP A 58 -16.62 2.77 11.85
C ASP A 58 -17.34 1.41 11.78
N PHE A 59 -16.59 0.31 11.94
CA PHE A 59 -17.10 -1.07 11.89
C PHE A 59 -16.58 -1.90 13.09
N PRO A 60 -16.95 -1.56 14.33
CA PRO A 60 -16.40 -2.20 15.54
C PRO A 60 -16.63 -3.72 15.62
N MET A 61 -17.61 -4.24 14.87
CA MET A 61 -17.92 -5.67 14.80
C MET A 61 -17.24 -6.39 13.63
N ALA A 62 -16.52 -5.68 12.76
CA ALA A 62 -15.84 -6.27 11.61
C ALA A 62 -14.71 -7.21 12.08
N ARG A 63 -14.77 -8.46 11.60
CA ARG A 63 -13.70 -9.46 11.79
C ARG A 63 -12.81 -9.58 10.57
N GLU A 64 -13.35 -9.20 9.42
CA GLU A 64 -12.71 -9.29 8.13
C GLU A 64 -12.97 -8.02 7.32
N VAL A 65 -12.03 -7.71 6.44
CA VAL A 65 -12.06 -6.55 5.55
C VAL A 65 -12.05 -7.06 4.12
N PRO A 66 -12.88 -6.51 3.22
CA PRO A 66 -12.92 -6.94 1.84
C PRO A 66 -11.63 -6.58 1.09
N LEU A 67 -11.23 -7.46 0.18
CA LEU A 67 -10.18 -7.24 -0.81
C LEU A 67 -10.81 -7.10 -2.20
N SER A 68 -10.40 -6.09 -2.92
CA SER A 68 -10.63 -5.96 -4.36
C SER A 68 -9.34 -6.29 -5.12
N TRP A 69 -9.46 -6.59 -6.40
CA TRP A 69 -8.37 -7.10 -7.24
C TRP A 69 -8.30 -6.35 -8.55
N GLN A 70 -7.16 -5.75 -8.82
CA GLN A 70 -6.88 -5.12 -10.09
C GLN A 70 -6.09 -6.06 -10.99
N VAL A 71 -6.45 -6.11 -12.28
CA VAL A 71 -5.63 -6.74 -13.30
C VAL A 71 -4.66 -5.70 -13.84
N ALA A 72 -3.39 -6.09 -13.94
CA ALA A 72 -2.31 -5.25 -14.46
C ALA A 72 -2.71 -4.55 -15.77
N ASN A 73 -2.35 -3.27 -15.90
CA ASN A 73 -2.57 -2.45 -17.11
C ASN A 73 -4.04 -2.21 -17.51
N PHE A 74 -5.02 -2.65 -16.70
CA PHE A 74 -6.43 -2.53 -17.05
C PHE A 74 -7.16 -1.43 -16.24
N GLY A 75 -6.56 -0.93 -15.16
CA GLY A 75 -7.12 0.15 -14.32
C GLY A 75 -8.40 -0.21 -13.56
N GLU A 76 -9.01 -1.36 -13.86
CA GLU A 76 -10.26 -1.87 -13.30
C GLU A 76 -10.03 -2.77 -12.09
N ARG A 77 -10.99 -2.79 -11.15
CA ARG A 77 -10.92 -3.55 -9.88
C ARG A 77 -12.11 -4.50 -9.76
N ALA A 78 -11.90 -5.74 -9.35
CA ALA A 78 -12.94 -6.75 -9.16
C ALA A 78 -12.87 -7.46 -7.78
N PRO A 79 -14.00 -7.81 -7.15
CA PRO A 79 -15.33 -7.31 -7.48
C PRO A 79 -15.32 -5.79 -7.40
N PHE A 80 -15.95 -5.12 -8.36
CA PHE A 80 -15.96 -3.66 -8.38
C PHE A 80 -16.62 -3.21 -7.08
N GLN A 81 -16.00 -2.24 -6.40
CA GLN A 81 -16.71 -1.50 -5.38
C GLN A 81 -17.75 -0.68 -6.15
N GLN A 82 -19.01 -1.14 -6.16
CA GLN A 82 -20.11 -0.33 -6.63
C GLN A 82 -20.16 0.91 -5.73
N HIS A 83 -19.61 2.00 -6.22
CA HIS A 83 -19.81 3.33 -5.66
C HIS A 83 -21.13 3.86 -6.26
N ASP A 84 -22.22 3.14 -6.03
CA ASP A 84 -23.53 3.70 -6.29
C ASP A 84 -23.89 4.54 -5.07
N GLY A 85 -23.95 5.84 -5.30
CA GLY A 85 -24.29 6.83 -4.29
C GLY A 85 -25.58 6.46 -3.58
N ASP A 86 -25.45 6.10 -2.31
CA ASP A 86 -26.27 6.69 -1.26
C ASP A 86 -25.47 6.68 0.04
N VAL A 87 -25.12 7.89 0.47
CA VAL A 87 -24.43 8.19 1.71
C VAL A 87 -25.47 8.09 2.83
N ASP A 88 -25.96 6.90 3.16
CA ASP A 88 -26.70 6.68 4.42
C ASP A 88 -26.92 5.21 4.84
N GLY A 89 -26.12 4.27 4.35
CA GLY A 89 -26.30 2.88 4.74
C GLY A 89 -25.35 1.93 4.06
N MET A 90 -24.11 1.91 4.54
CA MET A 90 -23.15 0.87 4.19
C MET A 90 -23.68 -0.47 4.71
N ARG A 91 -24.53 -1.12 3.90
CA ARG A 91 -25.05 -2.45 4.18
C ARG A 91 -23.98 -3.45 3.78
N ILE A 92 -23.00 -3.63 4.66
CA ILE A 92 -22.32 -4.91 4.80
C ILE A 92 -23.38 -5.88 5.32
N ILE A 93 -24.28 -6.35 4.43
CA ILE A 93 -25.22 -7.42 4.78
C ILE A 93 -24.40 -8.69 4.79
N ASN A 94 -24.08 -9.21 5.98
CA ASN A 94 -23.76 -10.63 6.23
C ASN A 94 -23.08 -11.36 5.05
N GLY A 95 -21.82 -11.04 4.77
CA GLY A 95 -20.91 -11.94 4.05
C GLY A 95 -21.17 -12.18 2.56
N SER A 96 -21.89 -11.30 1.85
CA SER A 96 -22.09 -11.44 0.41
C SER A 96 -22.09 -10.09 -0.29
N PHE A 97 -21.00 -9.76 -1.00
CA PHE A 97 -21.11 -8.98 -2.24
C PHE A 97 -21.99 -9.83 -3.17
N ALA A 98 -23.28 -9.53 -3.21
CA ALA A 98 -24.25 -10.41 -3.85
C ALA A 98 -24.05 -10.41 -5.37
N GLY A 99 -23.45 -11.49 -5.86
CA GLY A 99 -23.66 -12.00 -7.22
C GLY A 99 -22.41 -12.17 -8.05
N ASP A 100 -21.56 -11.16 -8.09
CA ASP A 100 -20.55 -11.07 -9.15
C ASP A 100 -19.17 -11.45 -8.60
N ASP A 101 -18.72 -12.64 -8.97
CA ASP A 101 -17.35 -13.05 -8.73
C ASP A 101 -16.39 -12.36 -9.71
N PHE A 102 -15.08 -12.49 -9.47
CA PHE A 102 -14.05 -11.92 -10.36
C PHE A 102 -14.23 -12.31 -11.84
N LEU A 103 -14.80 -13.50 -12.10
CA LEU A 103 -15.02 -14.03 -13.46
C LEU A 103 -16.25 -13.44 -14.15
N HIS A 104 -17.15 -12.81 -13.39
CA HIS A 104 -18.20 -11.95 -13.94
C HIS A 104 -17.59 -10.76 -14.70
N TYR A 105 -16.43 -10.28 -14.25
CA TYR A 105 -15.82 -9.07 -14.76
C TYR A 105 -14.75 -9.33 -15.82
N PHE A 106 -13.99 -10.42 -15.69
CA PHE A 106 -12.91 -10.77 -16.61
C PHE A 106 -13.15 -12.08 -17.33
N THR A 107 -12.75 -12.16 -18.60
CA THR A 107 -12.63 -13.43 -19.31
C THR A 107 -11.45 -14.25 -18.77
N TRP A 108 -11.37 -15.54 -19.12
CA TRP A 108 -10.14 -16.29 -18.83
C TRP A 108 -9.02 -15.78 -19.73
N PRO A 109 -7.82 -15.48 -19.20
CA PRO A 109 -6.70 -15.09 -20.03
C PRO A 109 -6.22 -16.31 -20.80
N GLU A 110 -5.87 -16.08 -22.07
CA GLU A 110 -5.45 -17.10 -23.01
C GLU A 110 -4.04 -16.76 -23.53
N SER A 111 -3.24 -17.78 -23.76
CA SER A 111 -1.95 -17.64 -24.43
C SER A 111 -2.20 -17.26 -25.89
N PRO A 112 -1.63 -16.17 -26.42
CA PRO A 112 -1.86 -15.75 -27.80
C PRO A 112 -1.25 -16.73 -28.82
N THR A 113 -0.28 -17.55 -28.41
CA THR A 113 0.40 -18.51 -29.28
C THR A 113 -0.23 -19.90 -29.25
N THR A 114 -0.74 -20.34 -28.10
CA THR A 114 -1.26 -21.71 -27.92
C THR A 114 -2.78 -21.78 -27.73
N GLY A 115 -3.43 -20.67 -27.41
CA GLY A 115 -4.83 -20.63 -26.99
C GLY A 115 -5.08 -21.28 -25.61
N GLU A 116 -4.02 -21.69 -24.89
CA GLU A 116 -4.17 -22.30 -23.57
C GLU A 116 -4.62 -21.25 -22.55
N ARG A 117 -5.61 -21.61 -21.72
CA ARG A 117 -6.11 -20.77 -20.63
C ARG A 117 -5.21 -20.86 -19.41
N VAL A 118 -4.97 -19.72 -18.77
CA VAL A 118 -4.33 -19.68 -17.45
C VAL A 118 -5.38 -19.56 -16.35
N ASP A 119 -5.14 -20.28 -15.26
CA ASP A 119 -5.95 -20.17 -14.06
C ASP A 119 -5.59 -18.87 -13.29
N TRP A 120 -6.56 -17.98 -13.08
CA TRP A 120 -6.41 -16.75 -12.28
C TRP A 120 -5.81 -17.01 -10.89
N TYR A 121 -6.14 -18.15 -10.27
CA TYR A 121 -5.60 -18.52 -8.96
C TYR A 121 -4.11 -18.89 -8.96
N ARG A 122 -3.51 -19.03 -10.16
CA ARG A 122 -2.08 -19.33 -10.34
C ARG A 122 -1.25 -18.11 -10.72
N LEU A 123 -1.90 -16.97 -10.92
CA LEU A 123 -1.20 -15.76 -11.32
C LEU A 123 -0.39 -15.18 -10.16
N PRO A 124 0.74 -14.52 -10.45
CA PRO A 124 1.50 -13.82 -9.44
C PRO A 124 0.67 -12.66 -8.86
N VAL A 125 0.81 -12.47 -7.55
CA VAL A 125 0.26 -11.30 -6.84
C VAL A 125 1.34 -10.24 -6.75
N ARG A 126 1.08 -9.05 -7.28
CA ARG A 126 2.00 -7.90 -7.25
C ARG A 126 1.20 -6.62 -7.01
N PRO A 127 1.39 -5.96 -5.86
CA PRO A 127 0.76 -4.67 -5.62
C PRO A 127 1.31 -3.62 -6.59
N GLU A 128 0.44 -3.02 -7.40
CA GLU A 128 0.81 -1.85 -8.22
C GLU A 128 0.76 -0.57 -7.40
N ARG A 129 -0.27 -0.45 -6.57
CA ARG A 129 -0.48 0.68 -5.67
C ARG A 129 -0.24 0.28 -4.24
N GLY A 130 0.19 1.24 -3.41
CA GLY A 130 0.48 0.98 -1.99
C GLY A 130 1.52 -0.12 -1.78
N ALA A 131 2.42 -0.36 -2.74
CA ALA A 131 3.41 -1.43 -2.67
C ALA A 131 4.24 -1.36 -1.37
N GLN A 132 4.54 -0.15 -0.91
CA GLN A 132 5.23 0.10 0.35
C GLN A 132 4.49 -0.48 1.57
N MET A 133 3.16 -0.46 1.58
CA MET A 133 2.34 -1.07 2.63
C MET A 133 2.51 -2.58 2.64
N TRP A 134 2.36 -3.20 1.47
CA TRP A 134 2.49 -4.65 1.31
C TRP A 134 3.92 -5.14 1.57
N GLU A 135 4.92 -4.37 1.17
CA GLU A 135 6.33 -4.60 1.48
C GLU A 135 6.60 -4.49 2.98
N ALA A 136 6.05 -3.47 3.66
CA ALA A 136 6.20 -3.29 5.10
C ALA A 136 5.61 -4.46 5.91
N PHE A 137 4.57 -5.12 5.37
CA PHE A 137 3.98 -6.29 5.99
C PHE A 137 4.78 -7.57 5.80
N ASP A 138 5.67 -7.63 4.81
CA ASP A 138 6.28 -8.89 4.37
C ASP A 138 5.21 -9.98 4.13
N TRP A 139 4.06 -9.55 3.58
CA TRP A 139 2.89 -10.40 3.37
C TRP A 139 2.12 -9.97 2.12
N LEU A 140 1.64 -10.96 1.36
CA LEU A 140 0.71 -10.78 0.25
C LEU A 140 -0.47 -11.74 0.39
N PRO A 141 -1.69 -11.31 0.02
CA PRO A 141 -2.85 -12.18 -0.01
C PRO A 141 -2.71 -13.25 -1.08
N LEU A 142 -3.45 -14.35 -0.91
CA LEU A 142 -3.56 -15.38 -1.96
C LEU A 142 -4.32 -14.80 -3.16
N PRO A 143 -4.02 -15.23 -4.41
CA PRO A 143 -4.76 -14.84 -5.60
C PRO A 143 -6.27 -14.94 -5.40
N LEU A 144 -7.01 -13.86 -5.68
CA LEU A 144 -8.46 -13.77 -5.55
C LEU A 144 -9.02 -14.06 -4.15
N GLN A 145 -8.19 -13.96 -3.11
CA GLN A 145 -8.64 -13.94 -1.72
C GLN A 145 -9.65 -12.80 -1.52
N ARG A 146 -10.84 -13.14 -1.01
CA ARG A 146 -11.97 -12.19 -0.94
C ARG A 146 -11.89 -11.22 0.23
N THR A 147 -11.33 -11.68 1.34
CA THR A 147 -11.28 -10.92 2.59
C THR A 147 -9.96 -11.16 3.32
N VAL A 148 -9.57 -10.23 4.18
CA VAL A 148 -8.45 -10.38 5.11
C VAL A 148 -8.93 -10.13 6.53
N SER A 149 -8.46 -10.94 7.48
CA SER A 149 -8.81 -10.76 8.89
C SER A 149 -8.23 -9.46 9.46
N VAL A 150 -9.05 -8.73 10.22
CA VAL A 150 -8.62 -7.53 10.96
C VAL A 150 -7.50 -7.86 11.94
N ASP A 151 -7.53 -9.05 12.55
CA ASP A 151 -6.50 -9.49 13.49
C ASP A 151 -5.18 -9.77 12.78
N VAL A 152 -5.23 -10.37 11.57
CA VAL A 152 -4.03 -10.57 10.73
C VAL A 152 -3.41 -9.22 10.37
N LEU A 153 -4.20 -8.26 9.88
CA LEU A 153 -3.70 -6.92 9.61
C LEU A 153 -3.09 -6.26 10.86
N GLY A 154 -3.72 -6.43 12.02
CA GLY A 154 -3.18 -5.93 13.30
C GLY A 154 -1.83 -6.53 13.68
N LEU A 155 -1.62 -7.82 13.40
CA LEU A 155 -0.33 -8.48 13.60
C LEU A 155 0.73 -7.96 12.63
N LEU A 156 0.37 -7.74 11.37
CA LEU A 156 1.28 -7.21 10.35
C LEU A 156 1.76 -5.80 10.71
N VAL A 157 0.89 -4.93 11.24
CA VAL A 157 1.28 -3.60 11.74
C VAL A 157 2.28 -3.70 12.88
N ARG A 158 2.03 -4.55 13.87
CA ARG A 158 2.94 -4.71 15.01
C ARG A 158 4.31 -5.19 14.55
N ARG A 159 4.35 -6.10 13.56
CA ARG A 159 5.59 -6.57 12.96
C ARG A 159 6.31 -5.44 12.22
N ALA A 160 5.62 -4.71 11.36
CA ALA A 160 6.20 -3.57 10.62
C ALA A 160 6.83 -2.54 11.56
N ARG A 161 6.14 -2.15 12.64
CA ARG A 161 6.64 -1.21 13.66
C ARG A 161 7.83 -1.75 14.46
N SER A 162 7.86 -3.07 14.71
CA SER A 162 8.99 -3.69 15.42
C SER A 162 10.24 -3.73 14.55
N THR A 163 10.07 -3.90 13.24
CA THR A 163 11.16 -3.84 12.26
C THR A 163 11.69 -2.40 12.13
N THR A 164 10.83 -1.39 11.99
CA THR A 164 11.26 0.01 11.89
C THR A 164 11.91 0.54 13.17
N ALA A 165 11.47 0.10 14.36
CA ALA A 165 12.14 0.41 15.62
C ALA A 165 13.57 -0.16 15.74
N SER A 166 13.91 -1.16 14.92
CA SER A 166 15.25 -1.77 14.86
C SER A 166 16.15 -1.20 13.77
N VAL A 167 15.61 -0.40 12.85
CA VAL A 167 16.39 0.31 11.84
C VAL A 167 16.85 1.64 12.46
N PRO A 168 18.16 1.86 12.67
CA PRO A 168 18.63 3.14 13.20
C PRO A 168 18.16 4.26 12.27
N GLU A 169 17.55 5.31 12.83
CA GLU A 169 17.11 6.47 12.05
C GLU A 169 18.25 6.94 11.14
N PRO A 170 17.98 7.23 9.86
CA PRO A 170 19.00 7.77 8.99
C PRO A 170 19.52 9.06 9.60
N ARG A 171 20.85 9.16 9.72
CA ARG A 171 21.51 10.38 10.19
C ARG A 171 21.07 11.58 9.35
N ALA A 172 21.06 12.75 9.97
CA ALA A 172 20.75 13.99 9.27
C ALA A 172 21.62 14.12 8.02
N THR A 173 21.01 14.52 6.90
CA THR A 173 21.74 14.71 5.64
C THR A 173 22.74 15.86 5.77
N GLU A 174 23.84 15.82 5.02
CA GLU A 174 24.88 16.87 5.03
C GLU A 174 24.30 18.28 4.79
N LYS A 175 23.25 18.39 3.95
CA LYS A 175 22.51 19.63 3.72
C LYS A 175 21.78 20.13 4.98
N GLN A 176 21.13 19.24 5.73
CA GLN A 176 20.43 19.59 6.98
C GLN A 176 21.43 20.00 8.08
N VAL A 177 22.55 19.28 8.19
CA VAL A 177 23.63 19.59 9.13
C VAL A 177 24.24 20.97 8.81
N THR A 178 24.55 21.23 7.54
CA THR A 178 25.09 22.51 7.08
C THR A 178 24.11 23.66 7.35
N TYR A 179 22.82 23.42 7.11
CA TYR A 179 21.78 24.41 7.34
C TYR A 179 21.63 24.76 8.83
N LEU A 180 21.56 23.76 9.71
CA LEU A 180 21.55 23.95 11.17
C LEU A 180 22.80 24.70 11.66
N ALA A 181 23.98 24.31 11.19
CA ALA A 181 25.24 24.99 11.53
C ALA A 181 25.26 26.46 11.08
N SER A 182 24.54 26.80 9.99
CA SER A 182 24.39 28.17 9.52
C SER A 182 23.39 28.99 10.36
N LEU A 183 22.31 28.36 10.84
CA LEU A 183 21.30 29.00 11.70
C LEU A 183 21.85 29.31 13.08
N LEU A 184 22.56 28.35 13.70
CA LEU A 184 23.18 28.50 15.01
C LEU A 184 24.28 29.57 15.02
N ARG A 185 25.11 29.62 13.96
CA ARG A 185 26.06 30.73 13.76
C ARG A 185 25.40 32.10 13.70
N LYS A 186 24.19 32.18 13.12
CA LYS A 186 23.42 33.44 13.06
C LYS A 186 22.76 33.81 14.40
N THR A 187 22.52 32.85 15.31
CA THR A 187 22.00 33.12 16.66
C THR A 187 23.10 33.36 17.70
N GLY A 188 24.37 33.15 17.33
CA GLY A 188 25.52 33.32 18.22
C GLY A 188 25.88 32.06 19.02
N ASP A 189 25.19 30.94 18.78
CA ASP A 189 25.49 29.67 19.42
C ASP A 189 26.61 28.94 18.67
N GLN A 190 27.66 28.55 19.39
CA GLN A 190 28.66 27.61 18.89
C GLN A 190 28.25 26.19 19.31
N VAL A 191 27.88 25.38 18.32
CA VAL A 191 27.66 23.93 18.49
C VAL A 191 28.69 23.18 17.68
N ASP A 192 29.26 22.14 18.28
CA ASP A 192 30.24 21.27 17.66
C ASP A 192 29.66 20.60 16.39
N PRO A 193 30.33 20.71 15.22
CA PRO A 193 29.91 20.05 13.99
C PRO A 193 29.74 18.53 14.11
N GLU A 194 30.51 17.86 14.96
CA GLU A 194 30.39 16.40 15.18
C GLU A 194 29.08 16.05 15.89
N VAL A 195 28.62 16.91 16.80
CA VAL A 195 27.33 16.76 17.48
C VAL A 195 26.18 16.96 16.51
N LEU A 196 26.29 17.90 15.57
CA LEU A 196 25.28 18.11 14.53
C LEU A 196 25.21 16.96 13.52
N ALA A 197 26.36 16.36 13.19
CA ALA A 197 26.44 15.20 12.29
C ALA A 197 25.95 13.88 12.93
N ALA A 198 25.92 13.83 14.26
CA ALA A 198 25.37 12.70 15.01
C ALA A 198 23.84 12.74 15.16
N LEU A 199 23.19 13.86 14.82
CA LEU A 199 21.74 13.99 14.94
C LEU A 199 21.00 13.06 13.99
N SER A 200 19.88 12.53 14.47
CA SER A 200 18.93 11.88 13.59
C SER A 200 18.23 12.90 12.68
N LYS A 201 17.68 12.43 11.57
CA LYS A 201 16.91 13.29 10.63
C LYS A 201 15.72 13.97 11.32
N SER A 202 15.04 13.29 12.25
CA SER A 202 13.87 13.82 12.96
C SER A 202 14.27 14.89 13.99
N GLU A 203 15.34 14.64 14.77
CA GLU A 203 15.91 15.62 15.71
C GLU A 203 16.39 16.90 15.01
N ALA A 204 17.05 16.75 13.86
CA ALA A 204 17.49 17.87 13.05
C ALA A 204 16.29 18.71 12.54
N ARG A 205 15.21 18.06 12.10
CA ARG A 205 13.97 18.76 11.67
C ARG A 205 13.31 19.50 12.83
N GLN A 206 13.18 18.88 14.00
CA GLN A 206 12.58 19.52 15.18
C GLN A 206 13.38 20.75 15.62
N ARG A 207 14.72 20.66 15.65
CA ARG A 207 15.59 21.81 15.97
C ARG A 207 15.49 22.93 14.94
N ILE A 208 15.39 22.61 13.65
CA ILE A 208 15.16 23.63 12.61
C ILE A 208 13.81 24.33 12.86
N SER A 209 12.74 23.58 13.09
CA SER A 209 11.40 24.15 13.34
C SER A 209 11.42 25.08 14.56
N ALA A 210 11.94 24.62 15.70
CA ALA A 210 12.01 25.42 16.92
C ALA A 210 12.81 26.71 16.75
N LEU A 211 13.91 26.68 15.98
CA LEU A 211 14.71 27.88 15.68
C LEU A 211 14.01 28.84 14.71
N VAL A 212 13.17 28.33 13.80
CA VAL A 212 12.36 29.16 12.91
C VAL A 212 11.23 29.82 13.70
N ASP A 213 10.56 29.09 14.60
CA ASP A 213 9.48 29.60 15.43
C ASP A 213 9.96 30.69 16.39
N GLN A 214 11.16 30.55 16.98
CA GLN A 214 11.78 31.59 17.82
C GLN A 214 12.14 32.87 17.07
N ARG A 215 12.16 32.85 15.72
CA ARG A 215 12.50 34.01 14.88
C ARG A 215 11.28 34.71 14.29
N GLN A 216 10.07 34.18 14.46
CA GLN A 216 8.85 34.89 14.10
C GLN A 216 8.45 35.79 15.29
N PRO A 217 8.35 37.12 15.09
CA PRO A 217 7.98 38.06 16.14
C PRO A 217 6.51 37.96 16.56
#